data_AF-A0A947MRS6-F1
#
_entry.id   AF-A0A947MRS6-F1
#
_cell.length_a   1.000
_cell.length_b   1.000
_cell.length_c   1.000
_cell.angle_alpha   90.00
_cell.angle_beta   90.00
_cell.angle_gamma   90.00
#
_symmetry.space_group_name_H-M   'P 1'
#
loop_
_entity.id
_entity.type
_entity.pdbx_description
1 polymer ?
#
loop_
_entity_poly.entity_id
_entity_poly.type
_entity_poly.pdbx_seq_one_letter_code
_entity_poly.pdbx_strand_id
1 'polypeptide(L)'
;MSLPLLVSLAVGIAPAVTATAPAHDEAQMLYSTQLLFGAGGEPLITVGLMEDRPEAKVTSKGPMRIVLSGAGEASITVPAGTVLEAAVNGGVAGTTRYRVVLEAFPGAAVDLIRESRARWTALGTPTEVLELGGIVSFNGRTIDSRRALVVEKPVYPTKDAAAARAREFAEKTTLEKPPWPFADPVTRAKGTVVISDVESGIQLSQRDLVTIVPDGKEPLEVLGVEVDKGYERHRFEDRKYRGDIIVAIDKNGKLAVINRVSFEEMLQGVVPAEIFPNAPPAALDAQAISARGELLAQIGVRNIADPYLTCAWTECQVYGGLSK
;
A
#
# COMPACT_ATOMS: atom_id res chain seq x y z
N MET A 1 -55.99 20.99 49.16
CA MET A 1 -56.18 20.07 48.03
C MET A 1 -55.00 20.25 47.11
N SER A 2 -54.02 19.35 47.20
CA SER A 2 -52.77 19.40 46.44
C SER A 2 -52.44 17.96 46.03
N LEU A 3 -52.72 17.62 44.78
CA LEU A 3 -52.41 16.33 44.18
C LEU A 3 -50.89 16.12 44.14
N PRO A 4 -50.36 14.92 44.43
CA PRO A 4 -48.96 14.61 44.19
C PRO A 4 -48.76 14.25 42.71
N LEU A 5 -47.74 14.86 42.11
CA LEU A 5 -47.27 14.58 40.75
C LEU A 5 -46.52 13.24 40.75
N LEU A 6 -47.09 12.20 40.13
CA LEU A 6 -46.37 10.95 39.85
C LEU A 6 -45.31 11.21 38.76
N VAL A 7 -44.03 11.14 39.13
CA VAL A 7 -42.92 11.07 38.18
C VAL A 7 -42.75 9.60 37.81
N SER A 8 -43.20 9.23 36.61
CA SER A 8 -42.93 7.90 36.04
C SER A 8 -41.50 7.90 35.48
N LEU A 9 -40.61 7.15 36.12
CA LEU A 9 -39.23 6.94 35.66
C LEU A 9 -39.24 5.85 34.58
N ALA A 10 -39.32 6.25 33.31
CA ALA A 10 -39.13 5.33 32.20
C ALA A 10 -37.63 4.98 32.08
N VAL A 11 -37.23 3.83 32.61
CA VAL A 11 -35.91 3.23 32.33
C VAL A 11 -35.94 2.73 30.88
N GLY A 12 -35.48 3.57 29.95
CA GLY A 12 -35.20 3.16 28.59
C GLY A 12 -34.00 2.21 28.60
N ILE A 13 -34.26 0.90 28.50
CA ILE A 13 -33.22 -0.06 28.13
C ILE A 13 -32.87 0.26 26.67
N ALA A 14 -31.76 0.99 26.47
CA ALA A 14 -31.18 1.14 25.15
C ALA A 14 -30.89 -0.26 24.60
N PRO A 15 -31.28 -0.58 23.36
CA PRO A 15 -30.85 -1.83 22.76
C PRO A 15 -29.33 -1.82 22.77
N ALA A 16 -28.73 -2.85 23.35
CA ALA A 16 -27.31 -3.10 23.21
C ALA A 16 -27.04 -3.19 21.70
N VAL A 17 -26.50 -2.11 21.13
CA VAL A 17 -25.84 -2.17 19.83
C VAL A 17 -24.63 -3.05 20.10
N THR A 18 -24.78 -4.35 19.89
CA THR A 18 -23.64 -5.22 19.64
C THR A 18 -23.02 -4.66 18.38
N ALA A 19 -22.00 -3.81 18.57
CA ALA A 19 -21.07 -3.47 17.51
C ALA A 19 -20.41 -4.79 17.12
N THR A 20 -21.00 -5.47 16.14
CA THR A 20 -20.28 -6.44 15.33
C THR A 20 -19.07 -5.68 14.81
N ALA A 21 -17.87 -6.08 15.23
CA ALA A 21 -16.64 -5.62 14.63
C ALA A 21 -16.83 -5.71 13.10
N PRO A 22 -16.51 -4.66 12.33
CA PRO A 22 -16.64 -4.74 10.88
C PRO A 22 -15.83 -5.96 10.43
N ALA A 23 -16.46 -6.85 9.68
CA ALA A 23 -15.75 -7.95 9.03
C ALA A 23 -14.53 -7.34 8.34
N HIS A 24 -13.33 -7.77 8.73
CA HIS A 24 -12.07 -7.25 8.21
C HIS A 24 -12.05 -7.41 6.69
N ASP A 25 -12.31 -6.32 5.97
CA ASP A 25 -12.17 -6.29 4.53
C ASP A 25 -10.68 -6.18 4.22
N GLU A 26 -10.03 -7.33 3.99
CA GLU A 26 -8.60 -7.43 3.68
C GLU A 26 -8.22 -6.49 2.52
N ALA A 27 -9.14 -6.27 1.56
CA ALA A 27 -8.93 -5.35 0.47
C ALA A 27 -8.88 -3.89 0.93
N GLN A 28 -9.56 -3.53 2.02
CA GLN A 28 -9.41 -2.20 2.62
C GLN A 28 -8.09 -2.03 3.34
N MET A 29 -7.56 -3.09 3.94
CA MET A 29 -6.30 -3.07 4.69
C MET A 29 -5.09 -2.81 3.79
N LEU A 30 -5.12 -3.28 2.53
CA LEU A 30 -4.06 -3.02 1.54
C LEU A 30 -3.80 -1.52 1.28
N TYR A 31 -4.83 -0.69 1.42
CA TYR A 31 -4.76 0.76 1.26
C TYR A 31 -4.71 1.50 2.60
N SER A 32 -4.68 0.78 3.72
CA SER A 32 -4.66 1.38 5.04
C SER A 32 -3.24 1.77 5.43
N THR A 33 -3.14 2.79 6.28
CA THR A 33 -1.87 3.19 6.90
C THR A 33 -1.57 2.39 8.18
N GLN A 34 -2.38 1.37 8.48
CA GLN A 34 -2.21 0.51 9.64
C GLN A 34 -1.14 -0.55 9.35
N LEU A 35 -0.19 -0.72 10.29
CA LEU A 35 0.72 -1.87 10.22
C LEU A 35 -0.05 -3.14 10.55
N LEU A 36 0.05 -4.11 9.66
CA LEU A 36 -0.35 -5.48 9.92
C LEU A 36 0.74 -6.17 10.72
N PHE A 37 0.36 -7.15 11.53
CA PHE A 37 1.29 -7.94 12.32
C PHE A 37 1.10 -9.41 12.02
N GLY A 38 2.20 -10.13 11.87
CA GLY A 38 2.19 -11.58 11.74
C GLY A 38 1.91 -12.26 13.09
N ALA A 39 1.81 -13.59 13.07
CA ALA A 39 1.49 -14.37 14.26
C ALA A 39 2.54 -14.26 15.38
N GLY A 40 3.79 -13.94 15.04
CA GLY A 40 4.86 -13.68 16.00
C GLY A 40 4.91 -12.23 16.51
N GLY A 41 3.96 -11.38 16.09
CA GLY A 41 3.92 -9.97 16.45
C GLY A 41 4.90 -9.10 15.65
N GLU A 42 5.56 -9.64 14.62
CA GLU A 42 6.41 -8.88 13.71
C GLU A 42 5.56 -8.01 12.77
N PRO A 43 5.98 -6.76 12.49
CA PRO A 43 5.29 -5.92 11.54
C PRO A 43 5.46 -6.46 10.11
N LEU A 44 4.35 -6.49 9.37
CA LEU A 44 4.29 -6.89 7.98
C LEU A 44 4.20 -5.66 7.08
N ILE A 45 4.76 -5.79 5.89
CA ILE A 45 4.71 -4.80 4.81
C ILE A 45 4.22 -5.46 3.52
N THR A 46 3.48 -4.69 2.72
CA THR A 46 3.07 -5.06 1.36
C THR A 46 3.97 -4.37 0.33
N VAL A 47 4.66 -5.17 -0.49
CA VAL A 47 5.57 -4.73 -1.54
C VAL A 47 4.99 -5.09 -2.90
N GLY A 48 4.69 -4.11 -3.75
CA GLY A 48 4.30 -4.32 -5.14
C GLY A 48 5.45 -4.93 -5.93
N LEU A 49 5.23 -6.13 -6.47
CA LEU A 49 6.16 -6.86 -7.34
C LEU A 49 5.86 -6.63 -8.81
N MET A 50 4.57 -6.53 -9.16
CA MET A 50 4.09 -6.33 -10.52
C MET A 50 2.83 -5.46 -10.49
N GLU A 51 2.62 -4.69 -11.54
CA GLU A 51 1.42 -3.85 -11.76
C GLU A 51 1.10 -3.77 -13.25
N ASP A 52 -0.10 -3.35 -13.58
CA ASP A 52 -0.64 -3.21 -14.94
C ASP A 52 -0.61 -4.52 -15.74
N ARG A 53 -0.71 -5.66 -15.05
CA ARG A 53 -0.58 -6.99 -15.69
C ARG A 53 -1.93 -7.56 -16.13
N PRO A 54 -2.01 -8.20 -17.31
CA PRO A 54 -3.19 -8.96 -17.70
C PRO A 54 -3.32 -10.26 -16.90
N GLU A 55 -2.18 -10.84 -16.53
CA GLU A 55 -2.07 -12.10 -15.80
C GLU A 55 -0.83 -12.14 -14.91
N ALA A 56 -0.85 -13.02 -13.91
CA ALA A 56 0.31 -13.41 -13.12
C ALA A 56 0.32 -14.91 -12.84
N LYS A 57 1.49 -15.48 -12.59
CA LYS A 57 1.64 -16.90 -12.26
C LYS A 57 2.43 -17.07 -10.98
N VAL A 58 1.95 -17.95 -10.10
CA VAL A 58 2.57 -18.24 -8.80
C VAL A 58 2.68 -19.75 -8.63
N THR A 59 3.83 -20.23 -8.17
CA THR A 59 4.08 -21.64 -7.88
C THR A 59 4.92 -21.80 -6.61
N SER A 60 5.11 -23.05 -6.16
CA SER A 60 6.04 -23.38 -5.09
C SER A 60 6.50 -24.82 -5.21
N LYS A 61 7.71 -25.10 -4.70
CA LYS A 61 8.18 -26.48 -4.51
C LYS A 61 7.49 -27.20 -3.36
N GLY A 62 6.85 -26.47 -2.46
CA GLY A 62 6.01 -27.02 -1.39
C GLY A 62 4.53 -26.81 -1.70
N PRO A 63 3.63 -27.43 -0.91
CA PRO A 63 2.21 -27.13 -1.01
C PRO A 63 1.93 -25.67 -0.63
N MET A 64 0.83 -25.14 -1.17
CA MET A 64 0.38 -23.77 -0.94
C MET A 64 -1.08 -23.79 -0.47
N ARG A 65 -1.56 -22.69 0.12
CA ARG A 65 -2.98 -22.47 0.35
C ARG A 65 -3.44 -21.19 -0.32
N ILE A 66 -4.59 -21.25 -0.99
CA ILE A 66 -5.32 -20.09 -1.47
C ILE A 66 -6.28 -19.67 -0.36
N VAL A 67 -6.07 -18.51 0.24
CA VAL A 67 -6.90 -17.92 1.30
C VAL A 67 -7.86 -16.93 0.67
N LEU A 68 -9.15 -17.11 0.96
CA LEU A 68 -10.23 -16.26 0.45
C LEU A 68 -10.54 -15.16 1.47
N SER A 69 -10.54 -13.91 1.03
CA SER A 69 -10.91 -12.78 1.89
C SER A 69 -12.40 -12.83 2.29
N GLY A 70 -12.72 -12.57 3.56
CA GLY A 70 -14.10 -12.49 4.04
C GLY A 70 -14.28 -13.00 5.47
N ALA A 71 -15.54 -13.00 5.95
CA ALA A 71 -15.89 -13.32 7.33
C ALA A 71 -15.70 -14.81 7.72
N GLY A 72 -15.36 -15.68 6.77
CA GLY A 72 -14.93 -17.05 7.03
C GLY A 72 -13.61 -17.27 6.31
N GLU A 73 -12.56 -17.61 7.06
CA GLU A 73 -11.21 -17.93 6.55
C GLU A 73 -11.24 -19.26 5.76
N ALA A 74 -11.96 -19.27 4.64
CA ALA A 74 -11.96 -20.40 3.73
C ALA A 74 -10.59 -20.45 3.03
N SER A 75 -9.96 -21.62 3.04
CA SER A 75 -8.73 -21.85 2.28
C SER A 75 -8.77 -23.16 1.51
N ILE A 76 -8.12 -23.18 0.36
CA ILE A 76 -7.96 -24.36 -0.49
C ILE A 76 -6.49 -24.73 -0.51
N THR A 77 -6.16 -25.98 -0.16
CA THR A 77 -4.80 -26.51 -0.29
C THR A 77 -4.52 -26.89 -1.73
N VAL A 78 -3.36 -26.46 -2.20
CA VAL A 78 -2.84 -26.68 -3.56
C VAL A 78 -1.56 -27.51 -3.44
N PRO A 79 -1.42 -28.62 -4.20
CA PRO A 79 -0.23 -29.45 -4.18
C PRO A 79 1.06 -28.70 -4.58
N ALA A 80 2.19 -29.26 -4.19
CA ALA A 80 3.51 -28.79 -4.62
C ALA A 80 3.67 -28.88 -6.14
N GLY A 81 4.33 -27.89 -6.73
CA GLY A 81 4.60 -27.82 -8.17
C GLY A 81 3.44 -27.30 -9.02
N THR A 82 2.25 -27.11 -8.46
CA THR A 82 1.14 -26.49 -9.18
C THR A 82 1.47 -25.05 -9.56
N VAL A 83 1.11 -24.66 -10.79
CA VAL A 83 1.23 -23.29 -11.27
C VAL A 83 -0.15 -22.66 -11.27
N LEU A 84 -0.37 -21.74 -10.32
CA LEU A 84 -1.59 -20.96 -10.24
C LEU A 84 -1.51 -19.79 -11.21
N GLU A 85 -2.43 -19.72 -12.16
CA GLU A 85 -2.60 -18.58 -13.06
C GLU A 85 -3.68 -17.65 -12.53
N ALA A 86 -3.39 -16.36 -12.48
CA ALA A 86 -4.28 -15.35 -11.97
C ALA A 86 -4.59 -14.30 -13.05
N ALA A 87 -5.86 -13.91 -13.17
CA ALA A 87 -6.31 -12.86 -14.08
C ALA A 87 -7.43 -12.03 -13.45
N VAL A 88 -7.69 -10.83 -13.99
CA VAL A 88 -8.81 -9.97 -13.56
C VAL A 88 -9.96 -10.09 -14.54
N ASN A 89 -11.15 -10.37 -14.02
CA ASN A 89 -12.42 -10.32 -14.75
C ASN A 89 -13.24 -9.10 -14.32
N GLY A 90 -13.77 -8.36 -15.30
CA GLY A 90 -14.61 -7.19 -15.07
C GLY A 90 -13.91 -6.04 -14.33
N GLY A 91 -12.61 -5.86 -14.55
CA GLY A 91 -11.81 -4.81 -13.93
C GLY A 91 -12.28 -3.40 -14.30
N VAL A 92 -12.51 -2.56 -13.30
CA VAL A 92 -12.86 -1.15 -13.45
C VAL A 92 -11.79 -0.32 -12.74
N ALA A 93 -11.16 0.58 -13.49
CA ALA A 93 -10.13 1.46 -12.96
C ALA A 93 -10.67 2.37 -11.84
N GLY A 94 -9.81 2.66 -10.87
CA GLY A 94 -10.06 3.70 -9.89
C GLY A 94 -10.07 5.07 -10.57
N THR A 95 -10.76 6.02 -9.96
CA THR A 95 -10.74 7.42 -10.42
C THR A 95 -9.76 8.22 -9.57
N THR A 96 -8.98 9.06 -10.22
CA THR A 96 -7.99 9.93 -9.57
C THR A 96 -8.25 11.34 -10.03
N ARG A 97 -8.31 12.28 -9.09
CA ARG A 97 -8.20 13.71 -9.38
C ARG A 97 -6.79 14.17 -9.06
N TYR A 98 -6.41 15.33 -9.55
CA TYR A 98 -5.10 15.90 -9.28
C TYR A 98 -5.22 17.19 -8.47
N ARG A 99 -4.27 17.39 -7.57
CA ARG A 99 -4.11 18.58 -6.74
C ARG A 99 -2.76 19.23 -7.06
N VAL A 100 -2.60 20.50 -6.74
CA VAL A 100 -1.29 21.14 -6.73
C VAL A 100 -0.86 21.31 -5.29
N VAL A 101 0.22 20.64 -4.94
CA VAL A 101 0.86 20.81 -3.63
C VAL A 101 1.79 22.00 -3.73
N LEU A 102 1.59 22.95 -2.83
CA LEU A 102 2.36 24.17 -2.74
C LEU A 102 3.58 23.97 -1.84
N GLU A 103 3.37 23.35 -0.68
CA GLU A 103 4.40 23.01 0.30
C GLU A 103 3.99 21.74 1.07
N ALA A 104 4.97 21.01 1.63
CA ALA A 104 4.72 19.84 2.47
C ALA A 104 5.54 19.89 3.76
N PHE A 105 4.91 19.47 4.86
CA PHE A 105 5.50 19.51 6.19
C PHE A 105 5.34 18.16 6.91
N PRO A 106 6.20 17.85 7.91
CA PRO A 106 5.86 16.82 8.89
C PRO A 106 4.49 17.11 9.53
N GLY A 107 3.67 16.09 9.77
CA GLY A 107 2.30 16.27 10.28
C GLY A 107 2.24 16.97 11.65
N ALA A 108 3.28 16.82 12.47
CA ALA A 108 3.39 17.49 13.77
C ALA A 108 3.79 18.98 13.69
N ALA A 109 4.19 19.50 12.51
CA ALA A 109 4.68 20.86 12.34
C ALA A 109 3.54 21.89 12.18
N VAL A 110 2.62 21.91 13.15
CA VAL A 110 1.36 22.68 13.11
C VAL A 110 1.59 24.18 12.84
N ASP A 111 2.62 24.76 13.44
CA ASP A 111 2.92 26.19 13.27
C ASP A 111 3.42 26.51 11.85
N LEU A 112 4.31 25.69 11.30
CA LEU A 112 4.79 25.84 9.91
C LEU A 112 3.65 25.68 8.90
N ILE A 113 2.74 24.73 9.13
CA ILE A 113 1.55 24.54 8.30
C ILE A 113 0.67 25.80 8.35
N ARG A 114 0.43 26.35 9.54
CA ARG A 114 -0.37 27.57 9.72
C ARG A 114 0.26 28.76 9.01
N GLU A 115 1.57 28.95 9.18
CA GLU A 115 2.32 30.03 8.52
C GLU A 115 2.29 29.91 6.99
N SER A 116 2.53 28.72 6.45
CA SER A 116 2.45 28.46 5.01
C SER A 116 1.06 28.84 4.45
N ARG A 117 -0.01 28.38 5.10
CA ARG A 117 -1.38 28.71 4.69
C ARG A 117 -1.64 30.21 4.73
N ALA A 118 -1.17 30.91 5.77
CA ALA A 118 -1.32 32.35 5.88
C ALA A 118 -0.57 33.09 4.75
N ARG A 119 0.67 32.68 4.43
CA ARG A 119 1.45 33.23 3.30
C ARG A 119 0.71 33.06 1.98
N TRP A 120 0.26 31.85 1.66
CA TRP A 120 -0.48 31.58 0.42
C TRP A 120 -1.83 32.32 0.36
N THR A 121 -2.53 32.45 1.48
CA THR A 121 -3.75 33.25 1.56
C THR A 121 -3.48 34.72 1.26
N ALA A 122 -2.39 35.29 1.78
CA ALA A 122 -1.98 36.67 1.50
C ALA A 122 -1.60 36.88 0.02
N LEU A 123 -1.12 35.83 -0.67
CA LEU A 123 -0.86 35.80 -2.11
C LEU A 123 -2.14 35.53 -2.94
N GLY A 124 -3.33 35.56 -2.34
CA GLY A 124 -4.60 35.36 -3.03
C GLY A 124 -4.89 33.90 -3.42
N THR A 125 -4.14 32.94 -2.87
CA THR A 125 -4.31 31.51 -3.15
C THR A 125 -4.92 30.80 -1.93
N PRO A 126 -6.23 30.51 -1.93
CA PRO A 126 -6.85 29.78 -0.83
C PRO A 126 -6.36 28.33 -0.78
N THR A 127 -6.06 27.85 0.43
CA THR A 127 -5.45 26.53 0.65
C THR A 127 -6.25 25.59 1.53
N GLU A 128 -6.03 24.30 1.32
CA GLU A 128 -6.45 23.17 2.14
C GLU A 128 -5.23 22.39 2.63
N VAL A 129 -5.42 21.55 3.65
CA VAL A 129 -4.39 20.63 4.14
C VAL A 129 -4.86 19.22 3.90
N LEU A 130 -4.07 18.43 3.16
CA LEU A 130 -4.25 16.99 3.06
C LEU A 130 -3.26 16.32 4.00
N GLU A 131 -3.77 15.51 4.92
CA GLU A 131 -2.94 14.69 5.80
C GLU A 131 -2.76 13.30 5.18
N LEU A 132 -1.51 12.89 5.02
CA LEU A 132 -1.11 11.55 4.59
C LEU A 132 -0.33 10.88 5.71
N GLY A 133 -0.11 9.57 5.57
CA GLY A 133 0.66 8.77 6.52
C GLY A 133 -0.14 8.43 7.77
N GLY A 134 0.58 8.05 8.83
CA GLY A 134 -0.03 7.69 10.09
C GLY A 134 0.97 7.70 11.23
N ILE A 135 0.44 7.50 12.44
CA ILE A 135 1.26 7.24 13.62
C ILE A 135 1.16 5.76 13.91
N VAL A 136 2.30 5.08 13.96
CA VAL A 136 2.35 3.68 14.34
C VAL A 136 3.25 3.51 15.55
N SER A 137 2.78 2.76 16.54
CA SER A 137 3.57 2.43 17.72
C SER A 137 3.79 0.93 17.81
N PHE A 138 5.04 0.52 17.95
CA PHE A 138 5.43 -0.88 18.08
C PHE A 138 6.67 -0.99 18.98
N ASN A 139 6.69 -1.97 19.89
CA ASN A 139 7.78 -2.18 20.86
C ASN A 139 8.17 -0.91 21.64
N GLY A 140 7.19 -0.10 22.04
CA GLY A 140 7.42 1.14 22.79
C GLY A 140 8.08 2.27 21.98
N ARG A 141 8.23 2.10 20.66
CA ARG A 141 8.69 3.14 19.74
C ARG A 141 7.50 3.66 18.93
N THR A 142 7.47 4.95 18.71
CA THR A 142 6.47 5.61 17.86
C THR A 142 7.13 6.13 16.60
N ILE A 143 6.55 5.78 15.46
CA ILE A 143 6.89 6.27 14.13
C ILE A 143 5.75 7.18 13.70
N ASP A 144 6.06 8.45 13.44
CA ASP A 144 5.13 9.41 12.86
C ASP A 144 5.54 9.64 11.39
N SER A 145 4.90 8.92 10.46
CA SER A 145 5.11 9.11 9.03
C SER A 145 4.24 10.24 8.47
N ARG A 146 3.44 10.93 9.30
CA ARG A 146 2.46 11.87 8.79
C ARG A 146 3.09 13.00 8.00
N ARG A 147 2.41 13.37 6.93
CA ARG A 147 2.75 14.50 6.06
C ARG A 147 1.53 15.37 5.87
N ALA A 148 1.68 16.66 6.11
CA ALA A 148 0.67 17.66 5.80
C ALA A 148 1.04 18.33 4.47
N LEU A 149 0.23 18.11 3.44
CA LEU A 149 0.35 18.76 2.15
C LEU A 149 -0.53 20.01 2.14
N VAL A 150 0.08 21.19 2.03
CA VAL A 150 -0.65 22.42 1.77
C VAL A 150 -0.93 22.49 0.28
N VAL A 151 -2.20 22.36 -0.09
CA VAL A 151 -2.64 22.31 -1.49
C VAL A 151 -3.53 23.51 -1.80
N GLU A 152 -3.55 23.94 -3.08
CA GLU A 152 -4.59 24.87 -3.51
C GLU A 152 -5.98 24.18 -3.53
N LYS A 153 -7.03 24.98 -3.35
CA LYS A 153 -8.42 24.48 -3.37
C LYS A 153 -8.85 23.87 -4.71
N PRO A 154 -8.52 24.47 -5.88
CA PRO A 154 -8.84 23.85 -7.16
C PRO A 154 -8.35 22.40 -7.29
N VAL A 155 -9.15 21.60 -7.98
CA VAL A 155 -8.82 20.23 -8.37
C VAL A 155 -8.77 20.13 -9.89
N TYR A 156 -7.92 19.25 -10.38
CA TYR A 156 -7.61 19.11 -11.80
C TYR A 156 -7.98 17.71 -12.28
N PRO A 157 -8.57 17.57 -13.48
CA PRO A 157 -8.96 16.26 -14.02
C PRO A 157 -7.76 15.45 -14.50
N THR A 158 -6.63 16.08 -14.82
CA THR A 158 -5.45 15.42 -15.37
C THR A 158 -4.16 15.87 -14.68
N LYS A 159 -3.15 15.00 -14.72
CA LYS A 159 -1.79 15.29 -14.22
C LYS A 159 -1.20 16.51 -14.92
N ASP A 160 -1.39 16.62 -16.23
CA ASP A 160 -0.81 17.68 -17.04
C ASP A 160 -1.41 19.05 -16.70
N ALA A 161 -2.71 19.13 -16.42
CA ALA A 161 -3.36 20.36 -15.99
C ALA A 161 -2.84 20.82 -14.62
N ALA A 162 -2.70 19.90 -13.66
CA ALA A 162 -2.08 20.20 -12.37
C ALA A 162 -0.60 20.57 -12.52
N ALA A 163 0.14 19.91 -13.41
CA ALA A 163 1.55 20.19 -13.66
C ALA A 163 1.77 21.57 -14.30
N ALA A 164 0.90 21.97 -15.25
CA ALA A 164 0.91 23.30 -15.84
C ALA A 164 0.70 24.36 -14.76
N ARG A 165 -0.28 24.15 -13.89
CA ARG A 165 -0.55 25.04 -12.78
C ARG A 165 0.59 25.10 -11.75
N ALA A 166 1.20 23.97 -11.43
CA ALA A 166 2.35 23.91 -10.55
C ALA A 166 3.53 24.74 -11.08
N ARG A 167 3.78 24.70 -12.41
CA ARG A 167 4.80 25.54 -13.06
C ARG A 167 4.50 27.03 -12.93
N GLU A 168 3.25 27.46 -13.07
CA GLU A 168 2.88 28.87 -12.87
C GLU A 168 3.22 29.38 -11.46
N PHE A 169 3.09 28.54 -10.43
CA PHE A 169 3.50 28.90 -9.07
C PHE A 169 5.02 28.87 -8.90
N ALA A 170 5.70 27.90 -9.51
CA ALA A 170 7.16 27.81 -9.46
C ALA A 170 7.83 29.06 -10.05
N GLU A 171 7.26 29.65 -11.10
CA GLU A 171 7.75 30.91 -11.70
C GLU A 171 7.54 32.13 -10.80
N LYS A 172 6.56 32.09 -9.88
CA LYS A 172 6.16 33.21 -9.01
C LYS A 172 6.73 33.13 -7.61
N THR A 173 7.45 32.06 -7.28
CA THR A 173 7.94 31.79 -5.92
C THR A 173 9.41 31.42 -5.92
N THR A 174 10.05 31.57 -4.77
CA THR A 174 11.46 31.20 -4.55
C THR A 174 11.57 30.05 -3.55
N LEU A 175 10.58 29.16 -3.55
CA LEU A 175 10.56 28.00 -2.66
C LEU A 175 11.71 27.04 -3.01
N GLU A 176 12.33 26.47 -1.98
CA GLU A 176 13.39 25.46 -2.15
C GLU A 176 12.89 24.25 -2.95
N LYS A 177 11.66 23.82 -2.68
CA LYS A 177 10.97 22.79 -3.45
C LYS A 177 9.83 23.45 -4.24
N PRO A 178 9.85 23.37 -5.58
CA PRO A 178 8.79 23.95 -6.37
C PRO A 178 7.48 23.18 -6.14
N PRO A 179 6.32 23.85 -6.27
CA PRO A 179 5.02 23.19 -6.28
C PRO A 179 4.95 22.06 -7.31
N TRP A 180 4.16 21.02 -7.03
CA TRP A 180 4.08 19.84 -7.88
C TRP A 180 2.65 19.26 -7.97
N PRO A 181 2.32 18.53 -9.05
CA PRO A 181 1.06 17.82 -9.14
C PRO A 181 1.04 16.61 -8.21
N PHE A 182 -0.06 16.39 -7.52
CA PHE A 182 -0.30 15.26 -6.64
C PHE A 182 -1.54 14.50 -7.08
N ALA A 183 -1.38 13.19 -7.28
CA ALA A 183 -2.50 12.29 -7.53
C ALA A 183 -3.28 12.09 -6.23
N ASP A 184 -4.57 12.41 -6.24
CA ASP A 184 -5.49 12.32 -5.11
C ASP A 184 -6.59 11.31 -5.48
N PRO A 185 -6.45 10.02 -5.10
CA PRO A 185 -7.40 8.97 -5.45
C PRO A 185 -8.79 9.26 -4.90
N VAL A 186 -9.81 9.14 -5.75
CA VAL A 186 -11.22 9.40 -5.40
C VAL A 186 -12.00 8.10 -5.22
N THR A 187 -11.82 7.16 -6.14
CA THR A 187 -12.40 5.81 -6.03
C THR A 187 -11.32 4.77 -6.25
N ARG A 188 -11.45 3.64 -5.53
CA ARG A 188 -10.59 2.47 -5.75
C ARG A 188 -11.04 1.71 -6.99
N ALA A 189 -10.10 1.01 -7.60
CA ALA A 189 -10.40 0.03 -8.62
C ALA A 189 -11.18 -1.15 -8.02
N LYS A 190 -11.94 -1.84 -8.86
CA LYS A 190 -12.80 -2.96 -8.47
C LYS A 190 -12.81 -4.03 -9.55
N GLY A 191 -13.16 -5.25 -9.17
CA GLY A 191 -13.35 -6.36 -10.10
C GLY A 191 -13.25 -7.70 -9.38
N THR A 192 -13.02 -8.76 -10.15
CA THR A 192 -12.91 -10.12 -9.62
C THR A 192 -11.58 -10.73 -10.04
N VAL A 193 -10.77 -11.15 -9.08
CA VAL A 193 -9.58 -11.97 -9.32
C VAL A 193 -10.03 -13.40 -9.54
N VAL A 194 -9.59 -13.98 -10.66
CA VAL A 194 -9.83 -15.38 -11.03
C VAL A 194 -8.50 -16.12 -10.90
N ILE A 195 -8.47 -17.18 -10.10
CA ILE A 195 -7.35 -18.12 -10.03
C ILE A 195 -7.74 -19.41 -10.73
N SER A 196 -6.87 -19.91 -11.59
CA SER A 196 -7.05 -21.19 -12.26
C SER A 196 -5.77 -22.03 -12.26
N ASP A 197 -5.94 -23.35 -12.27
CA ASP A 197 -4.91 -24.31 -12.65
C ASP A 197 -5.53 -25.34 -13.60
N VAL A 198 -4.93 -25.48 -14.79
CA VAL A 198 -5.43 -26.36 -15.85
C VAL A 198 -5.25 -27.83 -15.47
N GLU A 199 -4.18 -28.18 -14.76
CA GLU A 199 -3.88 -29.58 -14.45
C GLU A 199 -4.78 -30.14 -13.34
N SER A 200 -5.01 -29.38 -12.27
CA SER A 200 -5.91 -29.78 -11.19
C SER A 200 -7.38 -29.44 -11.45
N GLY A 201 -7.68 -28.62 -12.47
CA GLY A 201 -9.03 -28.11 -12.75
C GLY A 201 -9.53 -27.11 -11.71
N ILE A 202 -8.65 -26.55 -10.86
CA ILE A 202 -9.01 -25.49 -9.92
C ILE A 202 -9.47 -24.28 -10.72
N GLN A 203 -10.63 -23.76 -10.37
CA GLN A 203 -11.09 -22.45 -10.81
C GLN A 203 -11.80 -21.76 -9.65
N LEU A 204 -11.27 -20.63 -9.24
CA LEU A 204 -11.77 -19.83 -8.12
C LEU A 204 -11.93 -18.38 -8.56
N SER A 205 -12.96 -17.72 -8.06
CA SER A 205 -13.21 -16.30 -8.30
C SER A 205 -13.49 -15.60 -6.99
N GLN A 206 -12.83 -14.46 -6.78
CA GLN A 206 -12.91 -13.69 -5.54
C GLN A 206 -12.89 -12.20 -5.87
N ARG A 207 -13.68 -11.41 -5.14
CA ARG A 207 -13.70 -9.96 -5.33
C ARG A 207 -12.40 -9.33 -4.81
N ASP A 208 -11.90 -8.37 -5.57
CA ASP A 208 -10.81 -7.45 -5.24
C ASP A 208 -9.42 -8.07 -5.03
N LEU A 209 -9.27 -9.17 -4.28
CA LEU A 209 -7.99 -9.84 -4.07
C LEU A 209 -8.09 -11.33 -3.72
N VAL A 210 -6.97 -12.05 -3.87
CA VAL A 210 -6.73 -13.40 -3.35
C VAL A 210 -5.35 -13.45 -2.70
N THR A 211 -5.24 -14.12 -1.55
CA THR A 211 -3.96 -14.33 -0.86
C THR A 211 -3.50 -15.78 -1.06
N ILE A 212 -2.28 -15.97 -1.53
CA ILE A 212 -1.60 -17.26 -1.67
C ILE A 212 -0.54 -17.32 -0.57
N VAL A 213 -0.62 -18.33 0.28
CA VAL A 213 0.31 -18.53 1.41
C VAL A 213 1.06 -19.85 1.25
N PRO A 214 2.35 -19.93 1.62
CA PRO A 214 3.05 -21.21 1.67
C PRO A 214 2.45 -22.12 2.75
N ASP A 215 2.35 -23.42 2.47
CA ASP A 215 1.94 -24.46 3.44
C ASP A 215 3.15 -25.29 3.86
N GLY A 216 4.16 -24.61 4.39
CA GLY A 216 5.45 -25.21 4.73
C GLY A 216 6.58 -24.21 4.75
N LYS A 217 7.81 -24.70 4.53
CA LYS A 217 9.04 -23.87 4.54
C LYS A 217 9.48 -23.44 3.14
N GLU A 218 8.94 -24.04 2.10
CA GLU A 218 9.31 -23.71 0.73
C GLU A 218 8.74 -22.33 0.37
N PRO A 219 9.54 -21.44 -0.26
CA PRO A 219 9.08 -20.12 -0.65
C PRO A 219 8.07 -20.20 -1.80
N LEU A 220 7.32 -19.12 -1.97
CA LEU A 220 6.51 -18.90 -3.16
C LEU A 220 7.39 -18.34 -4.28
N GLU A 221 7.15 -18.75 -5.51
CA GLU A 221 7.84 -18.31 -6.71
C GLU A 221 6.85 -17.61 -7.63
N VAL A 222 7.10 -16.34 -7.93
CA VAL A 222 6.32 -15.54 -8.88
C VAL A 222 7.06 -15.57 -10.22
N LEU A 223 6.36 -15.99 -11.27
CA LEU A 223 6.96 -16.15 -12.59
C LEU A 223 6.89 -14.85 -13.39
N GLY A 224 7.94 -14.59 -14.17
CA GLY A 224 8.00 -13.44 -15.06
C GLY A 224 7.87 -12.10 -14.35
N VAL A 225 8.57 -11.91 -13.22
CA VAL A 225 8.65 -10.62 -12.54
C VAL A 225 9.51 -9.67 -13.36
N GLU A 226 9.04 -8.45 -13.58
CA GLU A 226 9.82 -7.41 -14.25
C GLU A 226 10.91 -6.86 -13.32
N VAL A 227 12.14 -6.82 -13.81
CA VAL A 227 13.30 -6.38 -13.04
C VAL A 227 14.06 -5.32 -13.79
N ASP A 228 14.76 -4.44 -13.07
CA ASP A 228 15.36 -3.22 -13.63
C ASP A 228 14.31 -2.37 -14.39
N LYS A 229 13.04 -2.38 -13.93
CA LYS A 229 11.95 -1.57 -14.49
C LYS A 229 12.33 -0.09 -14.53
N GLY A 230 12.08 0.56 -15.67
CA GLY A 230 12.48 1.96 -15.92
C GLY A 230 13.86 2.13 -16.55
N TYR A 231 14.62 1.04 -16.74
CA TYR A 231 15.89 1.04 -17.49
C TYR A 231 15.74 0.31 -18.82
N GLU A 232 16.56 0.67 -19.81
CA GLU A 232 16.60 -0.01 -21.13
C GLU A 232 16.89 -1.52 -21.01
N ARG A 233 17.64 -1.90 -19.97
CA ARG A 233 18.05 -3.28 -19.69
C ARG A 233 17.02 -4.09 -18.88
N HIS A 234 15.79 -3.61 -18.76
CA HIS A 234 14.74 -4.33 -18.06
C HIS A 234 14.53 -5.72 -18.67
N ARG A 235 14.17 -6.68 -17.83
CA ARG A 235 13.91 -8.07 -18.25
C ARG A 235 12.87 -8.71 -17.35
N PHE A 236 12.49 -9.93 -17.68
CA PHE A 236 11.59 -10.75 -16.88
C PHE A 236 12.34 -11.97 -16.35
N GLU A 237 12.22 -12.25 -15.06
CA GLU A 237 12.81 -13.43 -14.42
C GLU A 237 11.88 -13.98 -13.33
N ASP A 238 12.00 -15.26 -13.05
CA ASP A 238 11.25 -15.91 -11.97
C ASP A 238 11.93 -15.60 -10.63
N ARG A 239 11.15 -15.24 -9.61
CA ARG A 239 11.67 -14.83 -8.32
C ARG A 239 10.97 -15.50 -7.17
N LYS A 240 11.75 -15.86 -6.16
CA LYS A 240 11.28 -16.49 -4.93
C LYS A 240 11.12 -15.46 -3.83
N TYR A 241 10.08 -15.63 -3.03
CA TYR A 241 9.73 -14.70 -1.95
C TYR A 241 9.37 -15.45 -0.68
N ARG A 242 9.73 -14.85 0.46
CA ARG A 242 9.20 -15.24 1.77
C ARG A 242 7.83 -14.61 1.99
N GLY A 243 7.11 -15.11 2.98
CA GLY A 243 5.77 -14.63 3.30
C GLY A 243 4.74 -15.00 2.23
N ASP A 244 3.73 -14.15 2.08
CA ASP A 244 2.57 -14.42 1.25
C ASP A 244 2.66 -13.66 -0.08
N ILE A 245 1.96 -14.17 -1.10
CA ILE A 245 1.71 -13.46 -2.35
C ILE A 245 0.23 -13.09 -2.42
N ILE A 246 -0.06 -11.80 -2.48
CA ILE A 246 -1.40 -11.28 -2.68
C ILE A 246 -1.53 -10.88 -4.15
N VAL A 247 -2.56 -11.39 -4.81
CA VAL A 247 -2.97 -10.95 -6.13
C VAL A 247 -4.18 -10.05 -5.95
N ALA A 248 -4.06 -8.79 -6.37
CA ALA A 248 -5.09 -7.78 -6.19
C ALA A 248 -5.34 -6.98 -7.47
N ILE A 249 -6.39 -6.18 -7.45
CA ILE A 249 -6.70 -5.26 -8.55
C ILE A 249 -5.96 -3.94 -8.32
N ASP A 250 -5.16 -3.53 -9.30
CA ASP A 250 -4.43 -2.27 -9.28
C ASP A 250 -5.32 -1.08 -9.65
N LYS A 251 -4.78 0.14 -9.52
CA LYS A 251 -5.51 1.39 -9.83
C LYS A 251 -6.05 1.47 -11.27
N ASN A 252 -5.48 0.73 -12.21
CA ASN A 252 -5.89 0.71 -13.62
C ASN A 252 -6.99 -0.33 -13.88
N GLY A 253 -7.43 -1.08 -12.86
CA GLY A 253 -8.38 -2.17 -13.02
C GLY A 253 -7.75 -3.45 -13.58
N LYS A 254 -6.41 -3.55 -13.56
CA LYS A 254 -5.66 -4.73 -13.96
C LYS A 254 -5.08 -5.42 -12.72
N LEU A 255 -4.18 -6.37 -12.91
CA LEU A 255 -3.59 -7.17 -11.84
C LEU A 255 -2.33 -6.53 -11.27
N ALA A 256 -2.26 -6.45 -9.95
CA ALA A 256 -1.04 -6.28 -9.18
C ALA A 256 -0.67 -7.58 -8.44
N VAL A 257 0.63 -7.88 -8.39
CA VAL A 257 1.20 -8.94 -7.55
C VAL A 257 1.95 -8.27 -6.41
N ILE A 258 1.65 -8.67 -5.19
CA ILE A 258 2.13 -8.02 -3.97
C ILE A 258 2.74 -9.09 -3.08
N ASN A 259 3.93 -8.84 -2.54
CA ASN A 259 4.50 -9.67 -1.49
C ASN A 259 4.18 -9.07 -0.12
N ARG A 260 3.50 -9.85 0.73
CA ARG A 260 3.30 -9.52 2.16
C ARG A 260 4.33 -10.27 2.98
N VAL A 261 5.24 -9.52 3.61
CA VAL A 261 6.45 -10.08 4.25
C VAL A 261 6.79 -9.30 5.51
N SER A 262 7.56 -9.88 6.44
CA SER A 262 8.03 -9.12 7.60
C SER A 262 9.06 -8.06 7.20
N PHE A 263 9.17 -6.98 7.99
CA PHE A 263 10.13 -5.92 7.75
C PHE A 263 11.57 -6.44 7.62
N GLU A 264 12.00 -7.32 8.51
CA GLU A 264 13.37 -7.83 8.53
C GLU A 264 13.67 -8.74 7.32
N GLU A 265 12.70 -9.56 6.91
CA GLU A 265 12.85 -10.39 5.72
C GLU A 265 12.84 -9.55 4.42
N MET A 266 12.06 -8.47 4.37
CA MET A 266 12.14 -7.52 3.26
C MET A 266 13.54 -6.92 3.17
N LEU A 267 14.10 -6.46 4.29
CA LEU A 267 15.44 -5.87 4.32
C LEU A 267 16.52 -6.85 3.86
N GLN A 268 16.38 -8.15 4.16
CA GLN A 268 17.28 -9.18 3.64
C GLN A 268 17.26 -9.28 2.11
N GLY A 269 16.16 -8.93 1.45
CA GLY A 269 16.08 -8.88 -0.02
C GLY A 269 16.40 -7.50 -0.63
N VAL A 270 16.35 -6.43 0.16
CA VAL A 270 16.67 -5.05 -0.28
C VAL A 270 18.16 -4.79 -0.20
N VAL A 271 18.81 -5.09 0.93
CA VAL A 271 20.22 -4.76 1.15
C VAL A 271 21.13 -5.33 0.05
N PRO A 272 21.12 -6.65 -0.27
CA PRO A 272 21.97 -7.19 -1.34
C PRO A 272 21.54 -6.76 -2.75
N ALA A 273 20.35 -6.18 -2.91
CA ALA A 273 19.88 -5.64 -4.19
C ALA A 273 20.40 -4.22 -4.43
N GLU A 274 20.63 -3.44 -3.38
CA GLU A 274 21.02 -2.03 -3.44
C GLU A 274 22.53 -1.79 -3.23
N ILE A 275 23.21 -2.70 -2.53
CA ILE A 275 24.68 -2.67 -2.34
C ILE A 275 25.28 -4.04 -2.56
N PHE A 276 26.54 -4.08 -3.04
CA PHE A 276 27.24 -5.35 -3.29
C PHE A 276 27.33 -6.19 -2.01
N PRO A 277 27.01 -7.51 -2.06
CA PRO A 277 27.09 -8.38 -0.89
C PRO A 277 28.48 -8.51 -0.26
N ASN A 278 29.54 -8.21 -1.02
CA ASN A 278 30.93 -8.21 -0.55
C ASN A 278 31.41 -6.84 -0.04
N ALA A 279 30.51 -5.86 0.10
CA ALA A 279 30.83 -4.58 0.69
C ALA A 279 31.31 -4.74 2.15
N PRO A 280 32.07 -3.78 2.69
CA PRO A 280 32.47 -3.82 4.10
C PRO A 280 31.27 -3.97 5.03
N PRO A 281 31.36 -4.74 6.13
CA PRO A 281 30.23 -4.95 7.04
C PRO A 281 29.54 -3.66 7.51
N ALA A 282 30.32 -2.62 7.84
CA ALA A 282 29.78 -1.33 8.23
C ALA A 282 28.96 -0.63 7.12
N ALA A 283 29.27 -0.88 5.84
CA ALA A 283 28.49 -0.36 4.72
C ALA A 283 27.17 -1.13 4.56
N LEU A 284 27.19 -2.44 4.76
CA LEU A 284 25.97 -3.27 4.79
C LEU A 284 25.05 -2.85 5.94
N ASP A 285 25.61 -2.60 7.14
CA ASP A 285 24.86 -2.12 8.29
C ASP A 285 24.24 -0.74 8.04
N ALA A 286 25.02 0.20 7.47
CA ALA A 286 24.55 1.53 7.12
C ALA A 286 23.43 1.46 6.06
N GLN A 287 23.55 0.56 5.07
CA GLN A 287 22.50 0.35 4.08
C GLN A 287 21.24 -0.24 4.71
N ALA A 288 21.36 -1.22 5.62
CA ALA A 288 20.22 -1.79 6.32
C ALA A 288 19.47 -0.76 7.18
N ILE A 289 20.21 0.12 7.88
CA ILE A 289 19.63 1.23 8.66
C ILE A 289 18.90 2.20 7.73
N SER A 290 19.55 2.60 6.62
CA SER A 290 18.97 3.55 5.66
C SER A 290 17.72 2.97 4.99
N ALA A 291 17.77 1.70 4.57
CA ALA A 291 16.64 1.03 3.95
C ALA A 291 15.45 0.89 4.91
N ARG A 292 15.71 0.58 6.19
CA ARG A 292 14.65 0.55 7.22
C ARG A 292 14.03 1.92 7.42
N GLY A 293 14.85 2.98 7.48
CA GLY A 293 14.38 4.36 7.61
C GLY A 293 13.49 4.78 6.44
N GLU A 294 13.90 4.47 5.21
CA GLU A 294 13.13 4.77 4.01
C GLU A 294 11.78 4.04 4.00
N LEU A 295 11.80 2.73 4.30
CA LEU A 295 10.58 1.92 4.37
C LEU A 295 9.57 2.52 5.36
N LEU A 296 10.03 2.88 6.57
CA LEU A 296 9.20 3.48 7.61
C LEU A 296 8.68 4.87 7.22
N ALA A 297 9.50 5.68 6.56
CA ALA A 297 9.14 7.02 6.13
C ALA A 297 8.07 7.02 5.02
N GLN A 298 7.99 5.94 4.23
CA GLN A 298 7.06 5.81 3.11
C GLN A 298 5.66 5.28 3.49
N ILE A 299 5.49 4.72 4.70
CA ILE A 299 4.22 4.14 5.16
C ILE A 299 3.09 5.17 5.06
N GLY A 300 2.12 4.88 4.19
CA GLY A 300 0.90 5.67 4.03
C GLY A 300 1.10 7.03 3.35
N VAL A 301 2.29 7.34 2.84
CA VAL A 301 2.58 8.59 2.12
C VAL A 301 2.91 8.36 0.64
N ARG A 302 3.36 7.15 0.29
CA ARG A 302 3.59 6.72 -1.09
C ARG A 302 2.54 5.70 -1.52
N ASN A 303 2.42 5.52 -2.83
CA ASN A 303 1.58 4.49 -3.46
C ASN A 303 0.12 4.50 -2.97
N ILE A 304 -0.40 5.68 -2.63
CA ILE A 304 -1.73 5.82 -1.99
C ILE A 304 -2.91 5.38 -2.86
N ALA A 305 -2.67 5.24 -4.17
CA ALA A 305 -3.64 4.75 -5.14
C ALA A 305 -3.54 3.23 -5.38
N ASP A 306 -2.45 2.63 -4.92
CA ASP A 306 -2.06 1.27 -5.24
C ASP A 306 -2.32 0.33 -4.04
N PRO A 307 -2.57 -0.95 -4.28
CA PRO A 307 -2.88 -1.93 -3.22
C PRO A 307 -1.65 -2.39 -2.42
N TYR A 308 -0.62 -1.56 -2.29
CA TYR A 308 0.64 -1.87 -1.61
C TYR A 308 1.30 -0.63 -1.02
N LEU A 309 2.10 -0.81 0.04
CA LEU A 309 2.74 0.31 0.73
C LEU A 309 4.03 0.79 0.05
N THR A 310 4.79 -0.14 -0.53
CA THR A 310 6.06 0.14 -1.25
C THR A 310 6.18 -0.75 -2.48
N CYS A 311 7.19 -0.53 -3.32
CA CYS A 311 7.35 -1.19 -4.61
C CYS A 311 8.77 -1.75 -4.80
N ALA A 312 8.92 -2.81 -5.59
CA ALA A 312 10.19 -3.53 -5.77
C ALA A 312 11.14 -2.93 -6.83
N TRP A 313 10.81 -1.75 -7.38
CA TRP A 313 11.59 -1.04 -8.40
C TRP A 313 12.08 0.32 -7.89
N THR A 314 12.90 0.99 -8.71
CA THR A 314 13.71 2.16 -8.32
C THR A 314 12.94 3.40 -7.89
N GLU A 315 11.63 3.45 -8.14
CA GLU A 315 10.81 4.52 -7.58
C GLU A 315 10.71 4.41 -6.06
N CYS A 316 10.72 3.19 -5.50
CA CYS A 316 10.76 2.95 -4.06
C CYS A 316 12.12 2.37 -3.67
N GLN A 317 12.25 1.05 -3.56
CA GLN A 317 13.50 0.35 -3.25
C GLN A 317 13.55 -0.93 -4.07
N VAL A 318 14.73 -1.27 -4.59
CA VAL A 318 14.91 -2.53 -5.31
C VAL A 318 14.79 -3.67 -4.30
N TYR A 319 13.82 -4.57 -4.53
CA TYR A 319 13.58 -5.73 -3.68
C TYR A 319 13.72 -7.01 -4.51
N GLY A 320 14.70 -7.84 -4.13
CA GLY A 320 15.06 -9.07 -4.85
C GLY A 320 14.38 -10.35 -4.34
N GLY A 321 13.65 -10.29 -3.23
CA GLY A 321 13.20 -11.50 -2.53
C GLY A 321 14.37 -12.38 -2.11
N LEU A 322 14.29 -13.67 -2.44
CA LEU A 322 15.32 -14.70 -2.24
C LEU A 322 16.28 -14.85 -3.41
N SER A 323 16.10 -14.08 -4.49
CA SER A 323 16.93 -14.17 -5.69
C SER A 323 18.19 -13.28 -5.63
N LYS A 324 18.44 -12.62 -4.49
CA LYS A 324 19.58 -11.72 -4.23
C LYS A 324 20.31 -12.10 -2.95
#